data_AF-A0AAV5NXI0-F1
#
_entry.id   AF-A0AAV5NXI0-F1
#
_cell.length_a   1.000
_cell.length_b   1.000
_cell.length_c   1.000
_cell.angle_alpha   90.00
_cell.angle_beta   90.00
_cell.angle_gamma   90.00
#
_symmetry.space_group_name_H-M   'P 1'
#
loop_
_entity.id
_entity.type
_entity.pdbx_description
1 polymer ?
#
loop_
_entity_poly.entity_id
_entity_poly.type
_entity_poly.pdbx_seq_one_letter_code
_entity_poly.pdbx_strand_id
1 'polypeptide(L)'
;MVVNSWDMLRDNPFGVGANNFEFIHPEYARAGTKHGSDYVNERQILKTPHNFLTKVSTELGWVGTALFLAIYIWLVSKTLSLALYREKQGWIFVASIAFLLHSLMSQVFLSPMSYVFAILLFSSLVNTTRRSPEHTTSKLASKLSIVVLILPALSIMTVVSHFYHYQGVHQRDISKIEKAVSIYPGNEVAWFDLSRSYFRDPQDLDSAIWASEKFLALNPNHIYGRYFYSELLVYRRNCSGAVKTLTELLSHYPSYLAAQSLMTKALDCRAREQNKLLTQR
;
A
#
# COMPACT_ATOMS: atom_id res chain seq x y z
N MET A 1 2.67 17.75 2.64
CA MET A 1 2.52 16.47 1.90
C MET A 1 3.72 16.16 1.00
N VAL A 2 4.12 17.03 0.06
CA VAL A 2 5.29 16.75 -0.82
C VAL A 2 6.58 16.53 -0.03
N VAL A 3 6.80 17.29 1.04
CA VAL A 3 7.98 17.16 1.92
C VAL A 3 8.07 15.77 2.55
N ASN A 4 6.95 15.20 2.98
CA ASN A 4 6.91 13.87 3.62
C ASN A 4 7.25 12.77 2.61
N SER A 5 6.69 12.86 1.40
CA SER A 5 7.01 11.94 0.31
C SER A 5 8.47 12.07 -0.15
N TRP A 6 9.05 13.26 -0.05
CA TRP A 6 10.46 13.49 -0.37
C TRP A 6 11.39 12.81 0.62
N ASP A 7 11.12 12.95 1.93
CA ASP A 7 11.91 12.27 2.97
C ASP A 7 11.79 10.74 2.83
N MET A 8 10.59 10.24 2.53
CA MET A 8 10.37 8.82 2.22
C MET A 8 11.20 8.32 1.03
N LEU A 9 11.27 9.08 -0.07
CA LEU A 9 12.10 8.72 -1.24
C LEU A 9 13.60 8.80 -0.94
N ARG A 10 14.02 9.76 -0.11
CA ARG A 10 15.42 9.88 0.31
C ARG A 10 15.86 8.63 1.08
N ASP A 11 15.02 8.17 2.00
CA ASP A 11 15.32 7.01 2.84
C ASP A 11 15.14 5.68 2.06
N ASN A 12 14.35 5.68 0.98
CA ASN A 12 14.09 4.53 0.11
C ASN A 12 14.41 4.84 -1.35
N PRO A 13 15.71 4.95 -1.74
CA PRO A 13 16.10 5.41 -3.08
C PRO A 13 15.67 4.47 -4.22
N PHE A 14 15.41 3.20 -3.92
CA PHE A 14 14.90 2.20 -4.87
C PHE A 14 13.37 2.05 -4.84
N GLY A 15 12.69 2.89 -4.03
CA GLY A 15 11.26 2.83 -3.83
C GLY A 15 10.85 1.77 -2.81
N VAL A 16 9.58 1.82 -2.42
CA VAL A 16 8.99 0.89 -1.43
C VAL A 16 8.19 -0.25 -2.06
N GLY A 17 8.18 -0.34 -3.39
CA GLY A 17 7.37 -1.25 -4.16
C GLY A 17 6.06 -0.63 -4.63
N ALA A 18 5.58 -1.12 -5.77
CA ALA A 18 4.32 -0.66 -6.36
C ALA A 18 3.15 -0.91 -5.39
N ASN A 19 2.32 0.11 -5.21
CA ASN A 19 1.16 0.10 -4.33
C ASN A 19 1.46 -0.10 -2.83
N ASN A 20 2.71 0.12 -2.39
CA ASN A 20 3.09 0.02 -0.97
C ASN A 20 3.16 1.38 -0.25
N PHE A 21 2.84 2.48 -0.92
CA PHE A 21 2.91 3.82 -0.33
C PHE A 21 2.11 3.92 0.98
N GLU A 22 0.89 3.39 1.01
CA GLU A 22 0.01 3.49 2.18
C GLU A 22 0.52 2.77 3.42
N PHE A 23 1.38 1.76 3.25
CA PHE A 23 1.97 0.98 4.34
C PHE A 23 3.21 1.63 4.95
N ILE A 24 3.87 2.54 4.22
CA ILE A 24 5.15 3.15 4.65
C ILE A 24 4.98 4.63 5.00
N HIS A 25 4.19 5.36 4.23
CA HIS A 25 3.97 6.80 4.42
C HIS A 25 3.51 7.22 5.83
N PRO A 26 2.75 6.42 6.61
CA PRO A 26 2.40 6.80 7.97
C PRO A 26 3.59 7.22 8.85
N GLU A 27 4.77 6.60 8.73
CA GLU A 27 5.92 7.00 9.55
C GLU A 27 6.49 8.38 9.19
N TYR A 28 6.28 8.81 7.95
CA TYR A 28 6.74 10.08 7.40
C TYR A 28 5.69 11.19 7.54
N ALA A 29 4.49 10.86 8.04
CA ALA A 29 3.39 11.80 8.13
C ALA A 29 3.66 12.97 9.08
N ARG A 30 4.55 12.79 10.08
CA ARG A 30 4.85 13.78 11.13
C ARG A 30 3.58 14.32 11.82
N ALA A 31 2.63 13.42 12.07
CA ALA A 31 1.32 13.77 12.64
C ALA A 31 1.48 14.49 13.98
N GLY A 32 0.70 15.55 14.20
CA GLY A 32 0.77 16.36 15.42
C GLY A 32 1.91 17.40 15.45
N THR A 33 2.69 17.56 14.37
CA THR A 33 3.70 18.63 14.23
C THR A 33 3.26 19.72 13.25
N LYS A 34 3.90 20.89 13.28
CA LYS A 34 3.63 22.02 12.34
C LYS A 34 3.79 21.63 10.86
N HIS A 35 4.63 20.65 10.57
CA HIS A 35 4.89 20.16 9.21
C HIS A 35 4.21 18.81 8.93
N GLY A 36 3.29 18.40 9.80
CA GLY A 36 2.53 17.16 9.67
C GLY A 36 1.58 17.16 8.48
N SER A 37 1.24 15.96 8.01
CA SER A 37 0.17 15.77 7.04
C SER A 37 -1.17 15.77 7.76
N ASP A 38 -2.06 16.71 7.43
CA ASP A 38 -3.43 16.76 7.97
C ASP A 38 -4.27 15.52 7.62
N TYR A 39 -3.85 14.78 6.59
CA TYR A 39 -4.52 13.58 6.09
C TYR A 39 -4.07 12.27 6.74
N VAL A 40 -3.23 12.35 7.78
CA VAL A 40 -2.77 11.16 8.52
C VAL A 40 -2.90 11.41 10.01
N ASN A 41 -3.68 10.57 10.67
CA ASN A 41 -3.88 10.56 12.11
C ASN A 41 -4.28 9.14 12.55
N GLU A 42 -4.60 8.95 13.83
CA GLU A 42 -4.96 7.64 14.38
C GLU A 42 -6.23 7.00 13.77
N ARG A 43 -7.02 7.76 13.01
CA ARG A 43 -8.26 7.31 12.36
C ARG A 43 -8.20 7.31 10.84
N GLN A 44 -7.21 7.96 10.24
CA GLN A 44 -7.12 8.17 8.80
C GLN A 44 -5.70 7.99 8.32
N ILE A 45 -5.55 7.31 7.19
CA ILE A 45 -4.29 7.19 6.46
C ILE A 45 -4.42 7.77 5.05
N LEU A 46 -3.34 8.36 4.57
CA LEU A 46 -3.22 8.80 3.19
C LEU A 46 -2.84 7.61 2.31
N LYS A 47 -3.81 7.08 1.56
CA LYS A 47 -3.60 5.90 0.72
C LYS A 47 -2.71 6.15 -0.50
N THR A 48 -2.87 7.32 -1.11
CA THR A 48 -2.06 7.72 -2.27
C THR A 48 -1.77 9.20 -2.22
N PRO A 49 -0.60 9.65 -2.74
CA PRO A 49 -0.31 11.06 -2.85
C PRO A 49 -1.15 11.70 -3.97
N HIS A 50 -1.44 12.99 -3.85
CA HIS A 50 -2.23 13.74 -4.84
C HIS A 50 -1.51 13.96 -6.19
N ASN A 51 -0.23 13.61 -6.30
CA ASN A 51 0.58 13.75 -7.53
C ASN A 51 1.07 12.37 -7.98
N PHE A 52 0.74 12.01 -9.23
CA PHE A 52 1.13 10.72 -9.81
C PHE A 52 2.65 10.55 -9.89
N LEU A 53 3.39 11.61 -10.24
CA LEU A 53 4.85 11.55 -10.29
C LEU A 53 5.44 11.31 -8.89
N THR A 54 4.84 11.90 -7.86
CA THR A 54 5.22 11.64 -6.47
C THR A 54 4.95 10.18 -6.12
N LYS A 55 3.81 9.60 -6.52
CA LYS A 55 3.50 8.18 -6.34
C LYS A 55 4.54 7.29 -7.01
N VAL A 56 4.81 7.50 -8.29
CA VAL A 56 5.81 6.74 -9.06
C VAL A 56 7.18 6.83 -8.38
N SER A 57 7.55 8.01 -7.90
CA SER A 57 8.85 8.22 -7.28
C SER A 57 8.97 7.51 -5.94
N THR A 58 7.99 7.63 -5.04
CA THR A 58 8.06 6.95 -3.74
C THR A 58 7.94 5.43 -3.86
N GLU A 59 7.17 4.92 -4.82
CA GLU A 59 6.95 3.48 -4.99
C GLU A 59 8.06 2.78 -5.78
N LEU A 60 8.60 3.41 -6.84
CA LEU A 60 9.60 2.79 -7.73
C LEU A 60 11.01 3.40 -7.62
N GLY A 61 11.18 4.42 -6.77
CA GLY A 61 12.45 5.07 -6.51
C GLY A 61 12.98 5.87 -7.70
N TRP A 62 14.25 6.28 -7.59
CA TRP A 62 14.91 7.10 -8.61
C TRP A 62 15.01 6.40 -9.96
N VAL A 63 15.30 5.10 -9.95
CA VAL A 63 15.43 4.29 -11.17
C VAL A 63 14.08 4.18 -11.88
N GLY A 64 13.01 3.88 -11.13
CA GLY A 64 11.66 3.81 -11.67
C GLY A 64 11.17 5.14 -12.22
N THR A 65 11.45 6.24 -11.50
CA THR A 65 11.15 7.59 -11.98
C THR A 65 11.91 7.94 -13.26
N ALA A 66 13.20 7.64 -13.34
CA ALA A 66 14.00 7.89 -14.53
C ALA A 66 13.47 7.11 -15.74
N LEU A 67 13.11 5.83 -15.54
CA LEU A 67 12.50 5.00 -16.58
C LEU A 67 11.14 5.56 -17.02
N PHE A 68 10.29 5.92 -16.06
CA PHE A 68 8.99 6.53 -16.33
C PHE A 68 9.12 7.82 -17.15
N LEU A 69 10.02 8.73 -16.74
CA LEU A 69 10.29 9.97 -17.45
C LEU A 69 10.86 9.70 -18.85
N ALA A 70 11.74 8.72 -19.02
CA ALA A 70 12.27 8.35 -20.33
C ALA A 70 11.16 7.87 -21.28
N ILE A 71 10.25 7.01 -20.81
CA ILE A 71 9.08 6.56 -21.59
C ILE A 71 8.16 7.73 -21.91
N TYR A 72 7.90 8.60 -20.92
CA TYR A 72 7.04 9.76 -21.08
C TYR A 72 7.59 10.75 -22.11
N ILE A 73 8.88 11.10 -22.01
CA ILE A 73 9.58 11.96 -22.98
C ILE A 73 9.57 11.32 -24.37
N TRP A 74 9.79 10.00 -24.46
CA TRP A 74 9.73 9.29 -25.73
C TRP A 74 8.34 9.39 -26.37
N LEU A 75 7.26 9.18 -25.61
CA LEU A 75 5.89 9.33 -26.11
C LEU A 75 5.59 10.77 -26.56
N VAL A 76 6.00 11.77 -25.78
CA VAL A 76 5.86 13.19 -26.15
C VAL A 76 6.64 13.50 -27.43
N SER A 77 7.87 13.01 -27.57
CA SER A 77 8.70 13.23 -28.76
C SER A 77 8.07 12.62 -30.02
N LYS A 78 7.48 11.42 -29.90
CA LYS A 78 6.76 10.76 -30.99
C LYS A 78 5.51 11.54 -31.37
N THR A 79 4.75 11.97 -30.37
CA THR A 79 3.56 12.80 -30.54
C THR A 79 3.89 14.11 -31.25
N LEU A 80 4.96 14.80 -30.84
CA LEU A 80 5.43 16.03 -31.46
C LEU A 80 5.92 15.80 -32.91
N SER A 81 6.67 14.72 -33.16
CA SER A 81 7.10 14.38 -34.52
C SER A 81 5.93 14.15 -35.47
N LEU A 82 4.85 13.53 -34.98
CA LEU A 82 3.64 13.32 -35.76
C LEU A 82 3.01 14.66 -36.19
N ALA A 83 2.91 15.60 -35.26
CA ALA A 83 2.36 16.93 -35.53
C ALA A 83 3.19 17.72 -36.54
N LEU A 84 4.53 17.63 -36.45
CA LEU A 84 5.43 18.39 -37.33
C LEU A 84 5.54 17.82 -38.75
N TYR A 85 5.44 16.49 -38.91
CA TYR A 85 5.72 15.83 -40.19
C TYR A 85 4.47 15.24 -40.90
N ARG A 86 3.30 15.18 -40.24
CA ARG A 86 2.07 14.60 -40.82
C ARG A 86 0.81 15.36 -40.40
N GLU A 87 0.51 16.44 -41.12
CA GLU A 87 -0.64 17.33 -40.85
C GLU A 87 -2.00 16.61 -40.80
N LYS A 88 -2.22 15.57 -41.62
CA LYS A 88 -3.52 14.86 -41.68
C LYS A 88 -3.85 14.02 -40.43
N GLN A 89 -2.94 13.88 -39.48
CA GLN A 89 -3.10 13.03 -38.28
C GLN A 89 -3.14 13.83 -36.96
N GLY A 90 -3.45 15.13 -37.03
CA GLY A 90 -3.47 16.02 -35.85
C GLY A 90 -4.40 15.58 -34.71
N TRP A 91 -5.44 14.80 -34.98
CA TRP A 91 -6.32 14.26 -33.93
C TRP A 91 -5.60 13.28 -32.99
N ILE A 92 -4.65 12.49 -33.49
CA ILE A 92 -3.82 11.57 -32.67
C ILE A 92 -2.92 12.39 -31.75
N PHE A 93 -2.38 13.51 -32.25
CA PHE A 93 -1.57 14.43 -31.46
C PHE A 93 -2.38 15.01 -30.30
N VAL A 94 -3.54 15.60 -30.59
CA VAL A 94 -4.42 16.20 -29.56
C VAL A 94 -4.83 15.15 -28.52
N ALA A 95 -5.24 13.96 -28.96
CA ALA A 95 -5.63 12.87 -28.08
C ALA A 95 -4.46 12.40 -27.19
N SER A 96 -3.26 12.27 -27.75
CA SER A 96 -2.07 11.82 -27.01
C SER A 96 -1.61 12.84 -25.98
N ILE A 97 -1.56 14.13 -26.33
CA ILE A 97 -1.21 15.20 -25.38
C ILE A 97 -2.27 15.32 -24.28
N ALA A 98 -3.56 15.27 -24.62
CA ALA A 98 -4.63 15.30 -23.64
C ALA A 98 -4.53 14.12 -22.65
N PHE A 99 -4.30 12.91 -23.15
CA PHE A 99 -4.08 11.73 -22.32
C PHE A 99 -2.86 11.90 -21.40
N LEU A 100 -1.71 12.29 -21.97
CA LEU A 100 -0.46 12.43 -21.22
C LEU A 100 -0.57 13.49 -20.13
N LEU A 101 -1.17 14.65 -20.40
CA LEU A 101 -1.38 15.70 -19.41
C LEU A 101 -2.34 15.26 -18.32
N HIS A 102 -3.48 14.68 -18.69
CA HIS A 102 -4.49 14.27 -17.71
C HIS A 102 -4.00 13.09 -16.85
N SER A 103 -3.18 12.19 -17.40
CA SER A 103 -2.58 11.07 -16.65
C SER A 103 -1.62 11.51 -15.53
N LEU A 104 -1.00 12.69 -15.63
CA LEU A 104 -0.16 13.24 -14.57
C LEU A 104 -0.96 13.88 -13.44
N MET A 105 -2.18 14.35 -13.74
CA MET A 105 -3.01 15.13 -12.81
C MET A 105 -4.09 14.30 -12.13
N SER A 106 -4.49 13.17 -12.71
CA SER A 106 -5.66 12.42 -12.29
C SER A 106 -5.43 10.91 -12.25
N GLN A 107 -5.77 10.32 -11.11
CA GLN A 107 -5.79 8.86 -10.92
C GLN A 107 -6.98 8.17 -11.62
N VAL A 108 -7.87 8.93 -12.31
CA VAL A 108 -9.02 8.38 -13.05
C VAL A 108 -8.60 7.37 -14.14
N PHE A 109 -7.33 7.39 -14.57
CA PHE A 109 -6.75 6.44 -15.51
C PHE A 109 -6.33 5.08 -14.93
N LEU A 110 -6.72 4.76 -13.69
CA LEU A 110 -6.56 3.41 -13.12
C LEU A 110 -7.71 2.46 -13.46
N SER A 111 -8.73 2.90 -14.22
CA SER A 111 -9.82 2.02 -14.65
C SER A 111 -9.38 1.08 -15.79
N PRO A 112 -9.80 -0.20 -15.80
CA PRO A 112 -9.47 -1.14 -16.86
C PRO A 112 -9.77 -0.63 -18.28
N MET A 113 -10.91 0.08 -18.43
CA MET A 113 -11.31 0.66 -19.71
C MET A 113 -10.34 1.72 -20.22
N SER A 114 -9.79 2.53 -19.32
CA SER A 114 -8.86 3.59 -19.70
C SER A 114 -7.53 3.04 -20.24
N TYR A 115 -7.11 1.86 -19.77
CA TYR A 115 -5.95 1.16 -20.33
C TYR A 115 -6.20 0.64 -21.75
N VAL A 116 -7.41 0.18 -22.06
CA VAL A 116 -7.76 -0.25 -23.42
C VAL A 116 -7.64 0.93 -24.39
N PHE A 117 -8.19 2.10 -24.03
CA PHE A 117 -8.06 3.31 -24.84
C PHE A 117 -6.61 3.77 -24.98
N ALA A 118 -5.83 3.72 -23.89
CA ALA A 118 -4.40 4.05 -23.92
C ALA A 118 -3.62 3.12 -24.87
N ILE A 119 -3.87 1.81 -24.81
CA ILE A 119 -3.21 0.81 -25.67
C ILE A 119 -3.54 1.07 -27.14
N LEU A 120 -4.81 1.30 -27.47
CA LEU A 120 -5.23 1.58 -28.85
C LEU A 120 -4.59 2.88 -29.36
N LEU A 121 -4.60 3.93 -28.54
CA LEU A 121 -4.01 5.22 -28.88
C LEU A 121 -2.50 5.12 -29.10
N PHE A 122 -1.77 4.49 -28.19
CA PHE A 122 -0.32 4.33 -28.30
C PHE A 122 0.08 3.36 -29.40
N SER A 123 -0.71 2.31 -29.66
CA SER A 123 -0.52 1.42 -30.80
C SER A 123 -0.63 2.19 -32.12
N SER A 124 -1.65 3.04 -32.26
CA SER A 124 -1.82 3.92 -33.41
C SER A 124 -0.63 4.90 -33.57
N LEU A 125 -0.18 5.51 -32.47
CA LEU A 125 0.99 6.40 -32.45
C LEU A 125 2.30 5.70 -32.85
N VAL A 126 2.52 4.47 -32.39
CA VAL A 126 3.73 3.70 -32.72
C VAL A 126 3.68 3.19 -34.16
N ASN A 127 2.52 2.70 -34.62
CA ASN A 127 2.36 2.18 -35.97
C ASN A 127 2.52 3.28 -37.03
N THR A 128 2.00 4.48 -36.75
CA THR A 128 2.16 5.63 -37.66
C THR A 128 3.62 6.07 -37.80
N THR A 129 4.50 5.76 -36.84
CA THR A 129 5.90 6.18 -36.82
C THR A 129 6.92 5.09 -37.19
N ARG A 130 6.52 3.83 -37.38
CA ARG A 130 7.40 2.74 -37.84
C ARG A 130 7.52 2.71 -39.37
N ARG A 131 8.74 2.68 -39.90
CA ARG A 131 9.07 2.01 -41.18
C ARG A 131 9.23 0.52 -40.85
N SER A 132 8.51 -0.35 -41.56
CA SER A 132 8.41 -1.80 -41.27
C SER A 132 9.74 -2.46 -40.90
N PRO A 133 9.78 -3.22 -39.80
CA PRO A 133 10.71 -4.34 -39.65
C PRO A 133 9.98 -5.68 -39.80
N GLU A 134 10.70 -6.68 -40.30
CA GLU A 134 10.26 -8.07 -40.47
C GLU A 134 9.74 -8.69 -39.17
N HIS A 135 8.67 -9.47 -39.29
CA HIS A 135 8.09 -10.24 -38.19
C HIS A 135 8.96 -11.44 -37.83
N THR A 136 9.84 -11.30 -36.85
CA THR A 136 10.41 -12.45 -36.13
C THR A 136 9.59 -12.67 -34.86
N THR A 137 8.62 -13.59 -34.91
CA THR A 137 7.88 -14.03 -33.72
C THR A 137 8.84 -14.82 -32.82
N SER A 138 9.40 -14.15 -31.82
CA SER A 138 10.37 -14.81 -30.93
C SER A 138 9.67 -15.83 -30.03
N LYS A 139 10.26 -17.01 -29.86
CA LYS A 139 9.84 -18.04 -28.89
C LYS A 139 9.75 -17.51 -27.44
N LEU A 140 10.31 -16.33 -27.17
CA LEU A 140 10.22 -15.62 -25.91
C LEU A 140 8.78 -15.13 -25.64
N ALA A 141 8.08 -14.63 -26.67
CA ALA A 141 6.72 -14.13 -26.54
C ALA A 141 5.71 -15.24 -26.13
N SER A 142 5.89 -16.48 -26.61
CA SER A 142 5.01 -17.59 -26.22
C SER A 142 5.32 -18.17 -24.83
N LYS A 143 6.51 -17.90 -24.27
CA LYS A 143 6.83 -18.28 -22.87
C LYS A 143 6.30 -17.25 -21.87
N LEU A 144 6.28 -15.97 -22.25
CA LEU A 144 5.70 -14.88 -21.45
C LEU A 144 4.16 -14.97 -21.35
N SER A 145 3.46 -15.60 -22.30
CA SER A 145 1.99 -15.73 -22.26
C SER A 145 1.46 -16.54 -21.07
N ILE A 146 2.24 -17.51 -20.55
CA ILE A 146 1.85 -18.28 -19.35
C ILE A 146 1.93 -17.39 -18.10
N VAL A 147 2.92 -16.49 -18.03
CA VAL A 147 3.05 -15.50 -16.94
C VAL A 147 1.86 -14.54 -16.92
N VAL A 148 1.28 -14.24 -18.08
CA VAL A 148 0.07 -13.41 -18.20
C VAL A 148 -1.14 -14.05 -17.52
N LEU A 149 -1.21 -15.39 -17.38
CA LEU A 149 -2.30 -16.09 -16.69
C LEU A 149 -2.13 -16.14 -15.16
N ILE A 150 -0.93 -15.91 -14.65
CA ILE A 150 -0.67 -15.86 -13.19
C ILE A 150 -1.31 -14.62 -12.58
N LEU A 151 -1.25 -13.48 -13.27
CA LEU A 151 -1.83 -12.22 -12.82
C LEU A 151 -3.35 -12.28 -12.56
N PRO A 152 -4.20 -12.77 -13.49
CA PRO A 152 -5.62 -12.92 -13.21
C PRO A 152 -5.91 -13.97 -12.14
N ALA A 153 -5.12 -15.05 -12.04
CA ALA A 153 -5.28 -16.03 -10.97
C ALA A 153 -5.05 -15.41 -9.58
N LEU A 154 -3.97 -14.64 -9.41
CA LEU A 154 -3.71 -13.87 -8.19
C LEU A 154 -4.84 -12.85 -7.92
N SER A 155 -5.31 -12.15 -8.96
CA SER A 155 -6.42 -11.21 -8.83
C SER A 155 -7.73 -11.88 -8.43
N ILE A 156 -8.00 -13.12 -8.85
CA ILE A 156 -9.19 -13.85 -8.45
C ILE A 156 -9.08 -14.25 -6.99
N MET A 157 -7.91 -14.73 -6.54
CA MET A 157 -7.68 -15.10 -5.14
C MET A 157 -7.92 -13.92 -4.19
N THR A 158 -7.45 -12.72 -4.54
CA THR A 158 -7.66 -11.51 -3.72
C THR A 158 -9.15 -11.15 -3.64
N VAL A 159 -9.86 -11.16 -4.77
CA VAL A 159 -11.31 -10.85 -4.82
C VAL A 159 -12.12 -11.86 -4.00
N VAL A 160 -11.84 -13.16 -4.16
CA VAL A 160 -12.54 -14.22 -3.42
C VAL A 160 -12.24 -14.11 -1.92
N SER A 161 -10.99 -13.83 -1.54
CA SER A 161 -10.62 -13.58 -0.14
C SER A 161 -11.40 -12.40 0.45
N HIS A 162 -11.44 -11.25 -0.24
CA HIS A 162 -12.20 -10.08 0.20
C HIS A 162 -13.70 -10.36 0.33
N PHE A 163 -14.26 -11.17 -0.58
CA PHE A 163 -15.65 -11.58 -0.51
C PHE A 163 -15.95 -12.42 0.74
N TYR A 164 -15.11 -13.41 1.06
CA TYR A 164 -15.26 -14.20 2.28
C TYR A 164 -15.06 -13.37 3.54
N HIS A 165 -14.06 -12.48 3.56
CA HIS A 165 -13.81 -11.56 4.66
C HIS A 165 -15.03 -10.66 4.92
N TYR A 166 -15.56 -10.04 3.87
CA TYR A 166 -16.76 -9.21 3.95
C TYR A 166 -17.93 -9.99 4.54
N GLN A 167 -18.21 -11.21 4.04
CA GLN A 167 -19.27 -12.04 4.61
C GLN A 167 -19.01 -12.40 6.07
N GLY A 168 -17.78 -12.77 6.42
CA GLY A 168 -17.40 -13.15 7.77
C GLY A 168 -17.59 -12.01 8.77
N VAL A 169 -17.14 -10.80 8.44
CA VAL A 169 -17.33 -9.62 9.29
C VAL A 169 -18.82 -9.26 9.43
N HIS A 170 -19.57 -9.26 8.32
CA HIS A 170 -21.00 -8.92 8.35
C HIS A 170 -21.86 -9.92 9.12
N GLN A 171 -21.55 -11.21 9.00
CA GLN A 171 -22.28 -12.30 9.66
C GLN A 171 -21.70 -12.63 11.04
N ARG A 172 -20.59 -12.00 11.44
CA ARG A 172 -19.80 -12.32 12.64
C ARG A 172 -19.37 -13.80 12.68
N ASP A 173 -18.98 -14.32 11.52
CA ASP A 173 -18.56 -15.71 11.32
C ASP A 173 -17.04 -15.78 11.14
N ILE A 174 -16.36 -16.24 12.19
CA ILE A 174 -14.89 -16.36 12.24
C ILE A 174 -14.38 -17.32 11.17
N SER A 175 -15.09 -18.41 10.90
CA SER A 175 -14.66 -19.44 9.93
C SER A 175 -14.52 -18.87 8.51
N LYS A 176 -15.34 -17.89 8.16
CA LYS A 176 -15.25 -17.19 6.87
C LYS A 176 -14.06 -16.23 6.80
N ILE A 177 -13.72 -15.60 7.92
CA ILE A 177 -12.53 -14.74 8.00
C ILE A 177 -11.27 -15.62 7.93
N GLU A 178 -11.23 -16.77 8.62
CA GLU A 178 -10.17 -17.79 8.49
C GLU A 178 -10.03 -18.30 7.04
N LYS A 179 -11.17 -18.52 6.37
CA LYS A 179 -11.17 -18.89 4.95
C LYS A 179 -10.61 -17.79 4.05
N ALA A 180 -10.87 -16.51 4.36
CA ALA A 180 -10.33 -15.40 3.59
C ALA A 180 -8.80 -15.36 3.66
N VAL A 181 -8.22 -15.51 4.85
CA VAL A 181 -6.76 -15.51 5.04
C VAL A 181 -6.09 -16.77 4.53
N SER A 182 -6.79 -17.92 4.47
CA SER A 182 -6.23 -19.13 3.86
C SER A 182 -6.22 -19.07 2.33
N ILE A 183 -7.22 -18.41 1.71
CA ILE A 183 -7.26 -18.19 0.26
C ILE A 183 -6.20 -17.18 -0.17
N TYR A 184 -6.07 -16.08 0.56
CA TYR A 184 -5.05 -15.06 0.28
C TYR A 184 -4.40 -14.61 1.59
N PRO A 185 -3.24 -15.19 1.95
CA PRO A 185 -2.52 -14.82 3.16
C PRO A 185 -2.04 -13.36 3.20
N GLY A 186 -2.04 -12.66 2.07
CA GLY A 186 -1.70 -11.24 1.99
C GLY A 186 -2.88 -10.30 2.28
N ASN A 187 -4.06 -10.80 2.67
CA ASN A 187 -5.20 -9.97 3.05
C ASN A 187 -5.01 -9.43 4.48
N GLU A 188 -4.34 -8.30 4.60
CA GLU A 188 -4.01 -7.66 5.88
C GLU A 188 -5.28 -7.25 6.65
N VAL A 189 -6.31 -6.77 5.96
CA VAL A 189 -7.57 -6.37 6.62
C VAL A 189 -8.27 -7.57 7.23
N ALA A 190 -8.27 -8.72 6.53
CA ALA A 190 -8.82 -9.96 7.06
C ALA A 190 -8.04 -10.46 8.27
N TRP A 191 -6.71 -10.38 8.27
CA TRP A 191 -5.91 -10.71 9.46
C TRP A 191 -6.24 -9.82 10.66
N PHE A 192 -6.42 -8.52 10.42
CA PHE A 192 -6.76 -7.59 11.50
C PHE A 192 -8.14 -7.88 12.10
N ASP A 193 -9.15 -8.09 11.26
CA ASP A 193 -10.49 -8.43 11.73
C ASP A 193 -10.57 -9.84 12.34
N LEU A 194 -9.73 -10.77 11.89
CA LEU A 194 -9.59 -12.08 12.52
C LEU A 194 -9.07 -11.93 13.95
N SER A 195 -8.00 -11.15 14.13
CA SER A 195 -7.44 -10.83 15.44
C SER A 195 -8.47 -10.20 16.39
N ARG A 196 -9.23 -9.22 15.89
CA ARG A 196 -10.32 -8.59 16.66
C ARG A 196 -11.45 -9.56 16.99
N SER A 197 -11.76 -10.49 16.10
CA SER A 197 -12.83 -11.47 16.30
C SER A 197 -12.45 -12.50 17.36
N TYR A 198 -11.23 -13.04 17.32
CA TYR A 198 -10.68 -13.90 18.37
C TYR A 198 -10.58 -13.20 19.72
N PHE A 199 -10.32 -11.88 19.75
CA PHE A 199 -10.31 -11.17 21.04
C PHE A 199 -11.72 -10.99 21.62
N ARG A 200 -12.77 -10.97 20.79
CA ARG A 200 -14.13 -10.67 21.24
C ARG A 200 -14.88 -11.88 21.76
N ASP A 201 -14.96 -12.97 21.00
CA ASP A 201 -15.83 -14.11 21.32
C ASP A 201 -15.55 -15.36 20.44
N PRO A 202 -15.06 -16.49 20.99
CA PRO A 202 -14.55 -16.66 22.35
C PRO A 202 -13.27 -15.83 22.54
N GLN A 203 -13.03 -15.28 23.74
CA GLN A 203 -11.85 -14.46 24.05
C GLN A 203 -10.56 -15.31 24.05
N ASP A 204 -10.13 -15.72 22.86
CA ASP A 204 -8.89 -16.44 22.61
C ASP A 204 -7.76 -15.43 22.37
N LEU A 205 -7.10 -15.08 23.48
CA LEU A 205 -6.02 -14.10 23.48
C LEU A 205 -4.79 -14.57 22.70
N ASP A 206 -4.50 -15.87 22.70
CA ASP A 206 -3.34 -16.42 21.98
C ASP A 206 -3.56 -16.33 20.46
N SER A 207 -4.74 -16.74 19.98
CA SER A 207 -5.11 -16.63 18.57
C SER A 207 -5.24 -15.18 18.11
N ALA A 208 -5.76 -14.30 18.97
CA ALA A 208 -5.83 -12.87 18.69
C ALA A 208 -4.43 -12.26 18.48
N ILE A 209 -3.47 -12.57 19.36
CA ILE A 209 -2.09 -12.08 19.26
C ILE A 209 -1.43 -12.63 18.00
N TRP A 210 -1.56 -13.92 17.72
CA TRP A 210 -1.01 -14.53 16.51
C TRP A 210 -1.54 -13.87 15.23
N ALA A 211 -2.85 -13.67 15.12
CA ALA A 211 -3.44 -13.00 13.97
C ALA A 211 -3.00 -11.52 13.87
N SER A 212 -2.82 -10.84 15.01
CA SER A 212 -2.29 -9.48 15.06
C SER A 212 -0.84 -9.40 14.58
N GLU A 213 -0.01 -10.40 14.92
CA GLU A 213 1.37 -10.51 14.42
C GLU A 213 1.41 -10.74 12.91
N LYS A 214 0.51 -11.58 12.37
CA LYS A 214 0.36 -11.74 10.91
C LYS A 214 -0.05 -10.45 10.23
N PHE A 215 -0.98 -9.71 10.83
CA PHE A 215 -1.37 -8.39 10.32
C PHE A 215 -0.19 -7.41 10.31
N LEU A 216 0.53 -7.27 11.43
CA LEU A 216 1.66 -6.35 11.53
C LEU A 216 2.87 -6.80 10.70
N ALA A 217 3.00 -8.08 10.37
CA ALA A 217 4.01 -8.54 9.41
C ALA A 217 3.72 -8.01 7.98
N LEU A 218 2.45 -7.84 7.62
CA LEU A 218 2.04 -7.27 6.32
C LEU A 218 2.02 -5.74 6.35
N ASN A 219 1.56 -5.15 7.45
CA ASN A 219 1.44 -3.71 7.61
C ASN A 219 2.08 -3.26 8.94
N PRO A 220 3.41 -3.20 8.99
CA PRO A 220 4.14 -2.93 10.23
C PRO A 220 3.90 -1.53 10.77
N ASN A 221 3.54 -0.56 9.93
CA ASN A 221 3.34 0.83 10.33
C ASN A 221 1.88 1.21 10.53
N HIS A 222 0.98 0.22 10.62
CA HIS A 222 -0.43 0.48 10.88
C HIS A 222 -0.63 1.06 12.29
N ILE A 223 -1.02 2.33 12.36
CA ILE A 223 -1.11 3.12 13.60
C ILE A 223 -2.03 2.42 14.63
N TYR A 224 -3.28 2.18 14.25
CA TYR A 224 -4.25 1.49 15.11
C TYR A 224 -3.90 0.01 15.33
N GLY A 225 -3.15 -0.57 14.41
CA GLY A 225 -2.69 -1.97 14.48
C GLY A 225 -1.73 -2.18 15.63
N ARG A 226 -0.71 -1.32 15.69
CA ARG A 226 0.27 -1.29 16.79
C ARG A 226 -0.39 -0.99 18.13
N TYR A 227 -1.34 -0.05 18.15
CA TYR A 227 -2.14 0.23 19.35
C TYR A 227 -2.89 -1.01 19.82
N PHE A 228 -3.65 -1.65 18.94
CA PHE A 228 -4.44 -2.84 19.27
C PHE A 228 -3.55 -4.02 19.69
N TYR A 229 -2.44 -4.26 19.00
CA TYR A 229 -1.47 -5.28 19.41
C TYR A 229 -0.90 -5.01 20.79
N SER A 230 -0.55 -3.74 21.10
CA SER A 230 -0.07 -3.35 22.42
C SER A 230 -1.13 -3.59 23.51
N GLU A 231 -2.41 -3.36 23.19
CA GLU A 231 -3.52 -3.67 24.08
C GLU A 231 -3.57 -5.18 24.39
N LEU A 232 -3.51 -6.03 23.36
CA LEU A 232 -3.45 -7.49 23.53
C LEU A 232 -2.25 -7.93 24.39
N LEU A 233 -1.08 -7.31 24.20
CA LEU A 233 0.12 -7.59 25.00
C LEU A 233 -0.06 -7.21 26.48
N VAL A 234 -0.71 -6.08 26.78
CA VAL A 234 -1.05 -5.70 28.17
C VAL A 234 -2.00 -6.72 28.79
N TYR A 235 -3.02 -7.18 28.04
CA TYR A 235 -3.92 -8.25 28.50
C TYR A 235 -3.17 -9.55 28.79
N ARG A 236 -2.18 -9.90 27.96
CA ARG A 236 -1.33 -11.11 28.13
C ARG A 236 -0.32 -10.97 29.28
N ARG A 237 -0.17 -9.81 29.90
CA ARG A 237 0.93 -9.51 30.84
C ARG A 237 2.31 -9.61 30.18
N ASN A 238 2.40 -9.27 28.89
CA ASN A 238 3.67 -9.00 28.24
C ASN A 238 3.88 -7.48 28.19
N CYS A 239 4.04 -6.88 29.36
CA CYS A 239 4.03 -5.43 29.50
C CYS A 239 5.33 -4.78 29.01
N SER A 240 6.44 -5.52 29.00
CA SER A 240 7.68 -5.08 28.36
C SER A 240 7.54 -4.95 26.84
N GLY A 241 6.89 -5.93 26.19
CA GLY A 241 6.60 -5.86 24.76
C GLY A 241 5.65 -4.71 24.41
N ALA A 242 4.57 -4.54 25.19
CA ALA A 242 3.63 -3.43 25.01
C ALA A 242 4.30 -2.06 25.10
N VAL A 243 5.16 -1.86 26.11
CA VAL A 243 5.92 -0.60 26.26
C VAL A 243 6.81 -0.32 25.06
N LYS A 244 7.50 -1.34 24.52
CA LYS A 244 8.34 -1.18 23.33
C LYS A 244 7.52 -0.68 22.14
N THR A 245 6.45 -1.40 21.79
CA THR A 245 5.58 -1.06 20.65
C THR A 245 4.93 0.33 20.81
N LEU A 246 4.47 0.67 22.02
CA LEU A 246 3.88 1.98 22.30
C LEU A 246 4.89 3.12 22.25
N THR A 247 6.14 2.87 22.65
CA THR A 247 7.21 3.88 22.56
C THR A 247 7.49 4.23 21.11
N GLU A 248 7.62 3.22 20.24
CA GLU A 248 7.79 3.40 18.80
C GLU A 248 6.55 4.08 18.17
N LEU A 249 5.33 3.70 18.56
CA LEU A 249 4.12 4.36 18.07
C LEU A 249 4.06 5.85 18.46
N LEU A 250 4.34 6.17 19.72
CA LEU A 250 4.24 7.53 20.26
C LEU A 250 5.38 8.45 19.81
N SER A 251 6.51 7.91 19.34
CA SER A 251 7.57 8.74 18.73
C SER A 251 7.11 9.36 17.41
N HIS A 252 6.26 8.68 16.66
CA HIS A 252 5.68 9.19 15.41
C HIS A 252 4.33 9.89 15.61
N TYR A 253 3.58 9.48 16.64
CA TYR A 253 2.24 9.97 16.94
C TYR A 253 2.14 10.48 18.39
N PRO A 254 2.88 11.55 18.76
CA PRO A 254 2.91 12.02 20.13
C PRO A 254 1.56 12.53 20.64
N SER A 255 0.64 12.93 19.75
CA SER A 255 -0.70 13.40 20.11
C SER A 255 -1.74 12.29 20.26
N TYR A 256 -1.38 11.00 20.10
CA TYR A 256 -2.34 9.91 20.19
C TYR A 256 -2.73 9.57 21.64
N LEU A 257 -3.76 10.26 22.15
CA LEU A 257 -4.18 10.19 23.55
C LEU A 257 -4.50 8.77 24.05
N ALA A 258 -5.14 7.93 23.23
CA ALA A 258 -5.46 6.57 23.63
C ALA A 258 -4.18 5.72 23.82
N ALA A 259 -3.20 5.88 22.94
CA ALA A 259 -1.90 5.21 23.07
C ALA A 259 -1.11 5.72 24.29
N GLN A 260 -1.18 7.02 24.61
CA GLN A 260 -0.58 7.55 25.85
C GLN A 260 -1.22 6.94 27.10
N SER A 261 -2.56 6.88 27.14
CA SER A 261 -3.27 6.25 28.26
C SER A 261 -2.91 4.78 28.43
N LEU A 262 -2.80 4.05 27.32
CA LEU A 262 -2.38 2.64 27.32
C LEU A 262 -0.91 2.48 27.74
N MET A 263 -0.03 3.41 27.37
CA MET A 263 1.37 3.43 27.78
C MET A 263 1.51 3.54 29.29
N THR A 264 0.73 4.41 29.94
CA THR A 264 0.70 4.49 31.41
C THR A 264 0.30 3.14 32.03
N LYS A 265 -0.76 2.50 31.52
CA LYS A 265 -1.19 1.17 31.99
C LYS A 265 -0.11 0.11 31.79
N ALA A 266 0.59 0.14 30.66
CA ALA A 266 1.67 -0.79 30.34
C ALA A 266 2.87 -0.62 31.28
N LEU A 267 3.25 0.63 31.59
CA LEU A 267 4.32 0.94 32.55
C LEU A 267 3.97 0.47 33.97
N ASP A 268 2.75 0.74 34.43
CA ASP A 268 2.26 0.28 35.74
C ASP A 268 2.25 -1.25 35.83
N CYS A 269 1.81 -1.92 34.76
CA CYS A 269 1.84 -3.38 34.66
C CYS A 269 3.28 -3.92 34.76
N ARG A 270 4.21 -3.33 33.99
CA ARG A 270 5.62 -3.73 33.99
C ARG A 270 6.28 -3.56 35.36
N ALA A 271 5.98 -2.47 36.07
CA ALA A 271 6.48 -2.24 37.42
C ALA A 271 5.99 -3.32 38.39
N ARG A 272 4.72 -3.74 38.28
CA ARG A 272 4.16 -4.84 39.11
C ARG A 272 4.82 -6.18 38.80
N GLU A 273 5.11 -6.47 37.53
CA GLU A 273 5.83 -7.69 37.11
C GLU A 273 7.25 -7.72 37.71
N GLN A 274 7.98 -6.62 37.63
CA GLN A 274 9.33 -6.50 38.19
C GLN A 274 9.32 -6.67 39.71
N ASN A 275 8.39 -6.02 40.42
CA ASN A 275 8.28 -6.14 41.86
C ASN A 275 7.98 -7.58 42.31
N LYS A 276 7.11 -8.31 41.59
CA LYS A 276 6.84 -9.73 41.88
C LYS A 276 8.11 -10.59 41.75
N LEU A 277 8.90 -10.37 40.70
CA LEU A 277 10.16 -11.10 40.48
C LEU A 277 11.19 -10.81 41.56
N LEU A 278 11.23 -9.58 42.08
CA LEU A 278 12.11 -9.19 43.18
C LEU A 278 11.69 -9.80 44.52
N THR A 279 10.39 -9.92 44.78
CA THR A 279 9.86 -10.53 46.02
C THR A 279 9.92 -12.06 46.04
N GLN A 280 10.15 -12.71 44.89
CA GLN A 280 10.27 -14.17 44.76
C GLN A 280 11.73 -14.67 44.81
N ARG A 281 12.70 -13.76 44.89
CA ARG A 281 14.12 -14.05 45.11
C ARG A 281 14.49 -13.83 46.57
#